data_AF-A0A9E3I6S6-F1
#
_entry.id   AF-A0A9E3I6S6-F1
#
_cell.length_a   1.000
_cell.length_b   1.000
_cell.length_c   1.000
_cell.angle_alpha   90.00
_cell.angle_beta   90.00
_cell.angle_gamma   90.00
#
_symmetry.space_group_name_H-M   'P 1'
#
loop_
_entity.id
_entity.type
_entity.pdbx_description
1 polymer ?
#
loop_
_entity_poly.entity_id
_entity_poly.type
_entity_poly.pdbx_seq_one_letter_code
_entity_poly.pdbx_strand_id
1 'polypeptide(L)' 'MIIRMIIDTIRKHIKTCGKTRYRIAKETGVGEDQLCRIMQGRTCTVETADILLKYFGLTIAKKSKKKAR' A
#
# COMPACT_ATOMS: atom_id res chain seq x y z
N MET A 1 -0.29 15.77 2.11
CA MET A 1 -0.59 14.66 3.05
C MET A 1 0.01 13.36 2.53
N ILE A 2 1.20 12.98 3.03
CA ILE A 2 2.00 11.83 2.55
C ILE A 2 1.24 10.50 2.65
N ILE A 3 0.43 10.32 3.70
CA ILE A 3 -0.36 9.11 3.96
C ILE A 3 -1.32 8.77 2.80
N ARG A 4 -1.95 9.78 2.19
CA ARG A 4 -2.89 9.58 1.08
C ARG A 4 -2.20 9.03 -0.18
N MET A 5 -0.95 9.43 -0.43
CA MET A 5 -0.16 8.93 -1.57
C MET A 5 0.28 7.49 -1.37
N ILE A 6 0.64 7.09 -0.15
CA ILE A 6 1.05 5.71 0.15
C ILE A 6 -0.14 4.77 -0.08
N ILE A 7 -1.31 5.11 0.46
CA ILE A 7 -2.53 4.32 0.30
C ILE A 7 -2.92 4.21 -1.18
N ASP A 8 -2.86 5.29 -1.95
CA ASP A 8 -3.16 5.25 -3.38
C ASP A 8 -2.16 4.36 -4.15
N THR A 9 -0.88 4.41 -3.79
CA THR A 9 0.16 3.58 -4.40
C THR A 9 -0.11 2.10 -4.12
N ILE A 10 -0.37 1.75 -2.85
CA ILE A 10 -0.73 0.38 -2.46
C ILE A 10 -2.00 -0.06 -3.19
N ARG A 11 -3.03 0.79 -3.25
CA ARG A 11 -4.29 0.50 -3.94
C ARG A 11 -4.07 0.24 -5.43
N LYS A 12 -3.26 1.05 -6.11
CA LYS A 12 -2.87 0.83 -7.51
C LYS A 12 -2.16 -0.50 -7.65
N HIS A 13 -1.20 -0.79 -6.78
CA HIS A 13 -0.44 -2.03 -6.84
C HIS A 13 -1.31 -3.26 -6.64
N ILE A 14 -2.27 -3.22 -5.71
CA ILE A 14 -3.26 -4.28 -5.53
C ILE A 14 -4.10 -4.49 -6.80
N LYS A 15 -4.47 -3.41 -7.51
CA LYS A 15 -5.22 -3.52 -8.78
C LYS A 15 -4.36 -4.08 -9.91
N THR A 16 -3.07 -3.74 -9.97
CA THR A 16 -2.18 -4.16 -11.07
C THR A 16 -1.53 -5.51 -10.85
N CYS A 17 -1.42 -6.00 -9.61
CA CYS A 17 -0.76 -7.28 -9.32
C CYS A 17 -1.58 -8.52 -9.71
N GLY A 18 -2.85 -8.34 -10.11
CA GLY A 18 -3.73 -9.42 -10.57
C GLY A 18 -4.18 -10.40 -9.48
N LYS A 19 -3.80 -10.17 -8.21
CA LYS A 19 -4.23 -11.00 -7.08
C LYS A 19 -5.54 -10.49 -6.49
N THR A 20 -6.39 -11.42 -6.09
CA THR A 20 -7.62 -11.06 -5.36
C THR A 20 -7.27 -10.55 -3.96
N ARG A 21 -8.13 -9.68 -3.42
CA ARG A 21 -8.01 -9.17 -2.04
C ARG A 21 -7.90 -10.31 -1.02
N TYR A 22 -8.70 -11.35 -1.18
CA TYR A 22 -8.66 -12.56 -0.36
C TYR A 22 -7.29 -13.24 -0.37
N ARG A 23 -6.68 -13.37 -1.55
CA ARG A 23 -5.35 -13.98 -1.70
C ARG A 23 -4.26 -13.12 -1.06
N ILE A 24 -4.33 -11.80 -1.24
CA ILE A 24 -3.43 -10.86 -0.55
C ILE A 24 -3.62 -10.93 0.96
N ALA A 25 -4.86 -10.98 1.46
CA ALA A 25 -5.16 -11.12 2.88
C ALA A 25 -4.51 -12.38 3.47
N LYS A 26 -4.64 -13.50 2.78
CA LYS A 26 -4.07 -14.79 3.18
C LYS A 26 -2.54 -14.82 3.12
N GLU A 27 -1.93 -14.17 2.11
CA GLU A 27 -0.48 -14.13 1.95
C GLU A 27 0.20 -13.12 2.88
N THR A 28 -0.48 -12.01 3.22
CA THR A 28 0.09 -10.93 4.06
C THR A 28 -0.29 -11.04 5.54
N GLY A 29 -1.35 -11.78 5.86
CA GLY A 29 -1.96 -11.80 7.20
C GLY A 29 -2.79 -10.54 7.50
N VAL A 30 -2.97 -9.64 6.55
CA VAL A 30 -3.82 -8.45 6.70
C VAL A 30 -5.29 -8.86 6.56
N GLY A 31 -6.11 -8.51 7.56
CA GLY A 31 -7.55 -8.77 7.53
C GLY A 31 -8.23 -8.19 6.28
N GLU A 32 -9.21 -8.92 5.73
CA GLU A 32 -9.99 -8.47 4.58
C GLU A 32 -10.72 -7.15 4.84
N ASP A 33 -11.10 -6.89 6.09
CA ASP A 33 -11.69 -5.63 6.54
C ASP A 33 -10.72 -4.45 6.34
N GLN A 34 -9.43 -4.64 6.66
CA GLN A 34 -8.41 -3.63 6.46
C GLN A 34 -8.15 -3.38 4.98
N LEU A 35 -8.06 -4.44 4.17
CA LEU A 35 -7.92 -4.31 2.72
C LEU A 35 -9.12 -3.60 2.09
N CYS A 36 -10.33 -3.86 2.58
CA CYS A 36 -11.54 -3.18 2.13
C CYS A 36 -11.47 -1.67 2.45
N ARG A 37 -11.06 -1.30 3.67
CA ARG A 37 -10.85 0.10 4.08
C ARG A 37 -9.82 0.81 3.19
N ILE A 38 -8.70 0.16 2.91
CA ILE A 38 -7.64 0.67 2.01
C ILE A 38 -8.19 0.93 0.61
N MET A 39 -8.98 -0.02 0.08
CA MET A 39 -9.62 0.11 -1.22
C MET A 39 -10.65 1.23 -1.29
N GLN A 40 -11.28 1.59 -0.17
CA GLN A 40 -12.16 2.75 -0.05
C GLN A 40 -11.40 4.08 0.16
N GLY A 41 -10.06 4.03 0.28
CA GLY A 41 -9.24 5.20 0.54
C GLY A 41 -9.28 5.68 2.00
N ARG A 42 -9.71 4.80 2.93
CA ARG A 42 -9.64 5.06 4.37
C ARG A 42 -8.20 4.86 4.85
N THR A 43 -7.89 5.47 5.99
CA THR A 43 -6.62 5.27 6.69
C THR A 43 -6.53 3.85 7.25
N CYS A 44 -5.33 3.28 7.18
CA CYS A 44 -4.95 2.02 7.81
C CYS A 44 -3.75 2.25 8.73
N THR A 45 -3.47 1.28 9.59
CA THR A 45 -2.33 1.35 10.52
C THR A 45 -1.01 1.34 9.76
N VAL A 46 0.02 1.94 10.36
CA VAL A 46 1.38 1.98 9.79
C VAL A 46 1.92 0.56 9.61
N GLU A 47 1.64 -0.35 10.54
CA GLU A 47 2.02 -1.76 10.47
C GLU A 47 1.43 -2.45 9.23
N THR A 48 0.13 -2.25 8.98
CA THR A 48 -0.53 -2.82 7.79
C THR A 48 0.06 -2.26 6.50
N ALA A 49 0.36 -0.96 6.48
CA ALA A 49 1.04 -0.35 5.35
C ALA A 49 2.45 -0.93 5.15
N ASP A 50 3.22 -1.14 6.21
CA ASP A 50 4.56 -1.74 6.16
C ASP A 50 4.54 -3.18 5.64
N ILE A 51 3.60 -4.01 6.13
CA ILE A 51 3.40 -5.39 5.65
C ILE A 51 3.10 -5.39 4.16
N LEU A 52 2.15 -4.55 3.71
CA LEU A 52 1.79 -4.46 2.30
C LEU A 52 2.96 -3.95 1.44
N LEU A 53 3.68 -2.94 1.92
CA LEU A 53 4.87 -2.41 1.23
C LEU A 53 5.95 -3.49 1.08
N LYS A 54 6.29 -4.20 2.16
CA LYS A 54 7.24 -5.32 2.13
C LYS A 54 6.78 -6.43 1.19
N TYR A 55 5.51 -6.80 1.25
CA TYR A 55 4.93 -7.82 0.39
C TYR A 55 5.00 -7.45 -1.10
N PHE A 56 4.79 -6.17 -1.43
CA PHE A 56 4.91 -5.66 -2.80
C PHE A 56 6.35 -5.26 -3.18
N GLY A 57 7.33 -5.39 -2.28
CA GLY A 57 8.71 -4.95 -2.52
C GLY A 57 8.85 -3.43 -2.70
N LEU A 58 7.90 -2.65 -2.17
CA LEU A 58 7.88 -1.20 -2.28
C LEU A 58 8.57 -0.58 -1.06
N THR A 59 9.35 0.48 -1.29
CA THR A 59 10.03 1.23 -0.23
C THR A 59 9.66 2.71 -0.29
N ILE A 60 9.54 3.35 0.88
CA ILE A 60 9.32 4.80 0.97
C ILE A 60 10.69 5.47 0.94
N ALA A 61 11.02 6.11 -0.17
CA ALA A 61 12.26 6.86 -0.32
C ALA A 61 12.04 8.37 -0.17
N LYS A 62 13.05 9.07 0.35
CA LYS A 62 13.07 10.54 0.34
C LYS A 62 13.07 11.02 -1.10
N LYS A 63 12.11 11.89 -1.45
CA LYS A 63 12.08 12.51 -2.78
C LYS A 63 13.41 13.23 -3.01
N SER A 64 14.16 12.84 -4.04
CA SER A 64 15.37 13.57 -4.41
C SER A 64 14.96 14.99 -4.82
N LYS A 65 15.59 16.00 -4.21
CA LYS A 65 15.52 17.35 -4.76
C LYS A 65 16.26 17.26 -6.09
N LYS A 66 15.54 17.20 -7.22
CA LYS A 66 16.16 17.47 -8.52
C LYS A 66 16.90 18.79 -8.36
N LYS A 67 18.24 18.77 -8.41
CA LYS A 67 19.02 19.98 -8.55
C LYS A 67 18.58 20.55 -9.90
N ALA A 68 17.80 21.63 -9.87
CA ALA A 68 17.51 22.37 -11.08
C ALA A 68 18.86 22.72 -11.69
N ARG A 69 19.08 22.24 -12.92
CA ARG A 69 20.27 22.54 -13.69
C ARG A 69 19.93 23.69 -14.61
#